data_AF-A0AAE3I7E5-F1
#
_entry.id   AF-A0AAE3I7E5-F1
#
_cell.length_a   1.000
_cell.length_b   1.000
_cell.length_c   1.000
_cell.angle_alpha   90.00
_cell.angle_beta   90.00
_cell.angle_gamma   90.00
#
_symmetry.space_group_name_H-M   'P 1'
#
loop_
_entity.id
_entity.type
_entity.pdbx_description
1 polymer ?
#
loop_
_entity_poly.entity_id
_entity_poly.type
_entity_poly.pdbx_seq_one_letter_code
_entity_poly.pdbx_strand_id
1 'polypeptide(L)'
;MLTRTIAALCAIAPLAGCVSYQDPRTPEQQKLALQRAANELVGSYTITDSRNDDGRGYTQAVVTKQDGSDQLSLQLMGPATGAITLAGSDCRGWYVENHRYTAMQCDALTGEVNFFSLLRQANPEPVNSGTIPASFATMAVPEGSYRFDIADNSGRHHYYVLTKTPLQQVPEAPGAMRRWPAPPAPRSSQ
;
A
#
# COMPACT_ATOMS: atom_id res chain seq x y z
N MET A 1 -28.04 -33.71 -62.82
CA MET A 1 -28.40 -33.12 -61.51
C MET A 1 -27.28 -33.48 -60.54
N LEU A 2 -26.39 -32.54 -60.22
CA LEU A 2 -25.35 -32.75 -59.21
C LEU A 2 -25.44 -31.61 -58.18
N THR A 3 -25.80 -32.01 -56.96
CA THR A 3 -26.10 -31.17 -55.81
C THR A 3 -24.84 -30.49 -55.30
N ARG A 4 -24.88 -29.16 -55.19
CA ARG A 4 -23.81 -28.35 -54.57
C ARG A 4 -23.88 -28.49 -53.05
N THR A 5 -22.93 -29.18 -52.46
CA THR A 5 -22.75 -29.20 -50.99
C THR A 5 -21.86 -28.03 -50.60
N ILE A 6 -22.48 -26.95 -50.12
CA ILE A 6 -21.79 -25.80 -49.53
C ILE A 6 -21.36 -26.23 -48.12
N ALA A 7 -20.08 -26.57 -47.95
CA ALA A 7 -19.49 -26.75 -46.63
C ALA A 7 -19.38 -25.38 -45.96
N ALA A 8 -20.14 -25.20 -44.88
CA ALA A 8 -20.10 -24.03 -44.03
C ALA A 8 -18.70 -23.88 -43.39
N LEU A 9 -17.97 -22.86 -43.82
CA LEU A 9 -16.81 -22.35 -43.10
C LEU A 9 -17.31 -21.75 -41.77
N CYS A 10 -17.22 -22.54 -40.70
CA CYS A 10 -17.30 -22.01 -39.35
C CYS A 10 -16.10 -21.09 -39.15
N ALA A 11 -16.37 -19.78 -39.08
CA ALA A 11 -15.42 -18.78 -38.68
C ALA A 11 -14.95 -19.08 -37.24
N ILE A 12 -13.73 -19.60 -37.11
CA ILE A 12 -13.03 -19.65 -35.83
C ILE A 12 -12.44 -18.26 -35.64
N ALA A 13 -13.25 -17.33 -35.15
CA ALA A 13 -12.73 -16.12 -34.53
C ALA A 13 -12.13 -16.54 -33.18
N PRO A 14 -10.82 -16.39 -32.93
CA PRO A 14 -10.31 -16.55 -31.58
C PRO A 14 -10.91 -15.42 -30.75
N LEU A 15 -11.78 -15.80 -29.81
CA LEU A 15 -12.24 -14.96 -28.72
C LEU A 15 -11.02 -14.53 -27.90
N ALA A 16 -10.37 -13.44 -28.29
CA ALA A 16 -9.34 -12.76 -27.51
C ALA A 16 -9.99 -11.90 -26.39
N GLY A 17 -10.97 -12.49 -25.69
CA GLY A 17 -11.65 -11.88 -24.54
C GLY A 17 -11.34 -12.72 -23.31
N CYS A 18 -10.88 -12.06 -22.24
CA CYS A 18 -10.54 -12.62 -20.92
C CYS A 18 -9.14 -13.26 -20.80
N VAL A 19 -8.08 -12.57 -21.22
CA VAL A 19 -6.80 -12.77 -20.53
C VAL A 19 -6.93 -11.99 -19.23
N SER A 20 -7.28 -12.65 -18.13
CA SER A 20 -7.03 -12.06 -16.81
C SER A 20 -5.56 -11.70 -16.77
N TYR A 21 -5.23 -10.47 -16.35
CA TYR A 21 -3.85 -10.11 -16.09
C TYR A 21 -3.33 -11.10 -15.03
N GLN A 22 -2.60 -12.11 -15.50
CA GLN A 22 -1.94 -13.07 -14.63
C GLN A 22 -0.61 -12.47 -14.29
N ASP A 23 -0.40 -12.23 -13.00
CA ASP A 23 0.91 -11.86 -12.49
C ASP A 23 1.92 -12.94 -12.92
N PRO A 24 2.95 -12.60 -13.71
CA PRO A 24 3.87 -13.59 -14.25
C PRO A 24 4.78 -14.22 -13.18
N ARG A 25 4.77 -13.69 -11.94
CA ARG A 25 5.54 -14.19 -10.81
C ARG A 25 4.93 -15.48 -10.25
N THR A 26 5.75 -16.42 -9.81
CA THR A 26 5.26 -17.62 -9.09
C THR A 26 4.64 -17.24 -7.74
N PRO A 27 3.77 -18.07 -7.14
CA PRO A 27 3.21 -17.81 -5.81
C PRO A 27 4.26 -17.53 -4.74
N GLU A 28 5.39 -18.24 -4.76
CA GLU A 28 6.51 -18.04 -3.83
C GLU A 28 7.16 -16.67 -4.03
N GLN A 29 7.35 -16.25 -5.28
CA GLN A 29 7.88 -14.92 -5.62
C GLN A 29 6.92 -13.81 -5.18
N GLN A 30 5.61 -14.01 -5.39
CA GLN A 30 4.59 -13.07 -4.94
C GLN A 30 4.58 -12.95 -3.41
N LYS A 31 4.64 -14.07 -2.68
CA LYS A 31 4.71 -14.09 -1.22
C LYS A 31 5.96 -13.37 -0.69
N LEU A 32 7.12 -13.64 -1.28
CA LEU A 32 8.36 -12.97 -0.89
C LEU A 32 8.33 -11.48 -1.19
N ALA A 33 7.79 -11.08 -2.36
CA ALA A 33 7.65 -9.68 -2.73
C ALA A 33 6.67 -8.93 -1.80
N LEU A 34 5.55 -9.56 -1.43
CA LEU A 34 4.61 -9.04 -0.45
C LEU A 34 5.30 -8.81 0.90
N GLN A 35 6.01 -9.81 1.42
CA GLN A 35 6.72 -9.71 2.68
C GLN A 35 7.76 -8.57 2.67
N ARG A 36 8.57 -8.47 1.61
CA ARG A 36 9.59 -7.42 1.47
C ARG A 36 8.97 -6.04 1.36
N ALA A 37 7.91 -5.89 0.54
CA ALA A 37 7.18 -4.64 0.42
C ALA A 37 6.58 -4.22 1.77
N ALA A 38 5.95 -5.15 2.50
CA ALA A 38 5.39 -4.86 3.81
C ALA A 38 6.47 -4.44 4.82
N ASN A 39 7.64 -5.10 4.84
CA ASN A 39 8.75 -4.70 5.71
C ASN A 39 9.27 -3.29 5.39
N GLU A 40 9.38 -2.93 4.12
CA GLU A 40 9.85 -1.61 3.72
C GLU A 40 8.82 -0.50 4.01
N LEU A 41 7.53 -0.80 3.81
CA LEU A 41 6.44 0.17 3.90
C LEU A 41 5.90 0.38 5.32
N VAL A 42 6.25 -0.47 6.28
CA VAL A 42 5.94 -0.23 7.70
C VAL A 42 6.69 0.99 8.23
N GLY A 43 5.99 1.86 8.95
CA GLY A 43 6.59 3.01 9.62
C GLY A 43 5.59 4.12 9.91
N SER A 44 6.11 5.21 10.44
CA SER A 44 5.35 6.45 10.65
C SER A 44 5.67 7.45 9.55
N TYR A 45 4.67 8.21 9.13
CA TYR A 45 4.73 9.10 8.00
C TYR A 45 4.07 10.44 8.33
N THR A 46 4.63 11.52 7.79
CA THR A 46 3.98 12.83 7.72
C THR A 46 3.31 12.98 6.36
N ILE A 47 2.07 13.44 6.33
CA ILE A 47 1.38 13.81 5.10
C ILE A 47 1.76 15.25 4.78
N THR A 48 2.47 15.42 3.67
CA THR A 48 3.10 16.69 3.27
C THR A 48 2.36 17.41 2.15
N ASP A 49 1.52 16.70 1.38
CA ASP A 49 0.64 17.27 0.37
C ASP A 49 -0.62 16.40 0.24
N SER A 50 -1.78 17.04 0.19
CA SER A 50 -3.11 16.42 0.05
C SER A 50 -4.06 17.42 -0.60
N ARG A 51 -4.29 17.30 -1.92
CA ARG A 51 -5.01 18.34 -2.70
C ARG A 51 -6.48 18.06 -2.96
N ASN A 52 -6.91 16.81 -2.83
CA ASN A 52 -8.30 16.38 -3.00
C ASN A 52 -8.67 15.44 -1.84
N ASP A 53 -8.49 15.88 -0.60
CA ASP A 53 -8.78 15.06 0.58
C ASP A 53 -10.24 15.19 1.06
N ASP A 54 -11.08 15.95 0.35
CA ASP A 54 -12.47 16.26 0.70
C ASP A 54 -12.65 16.78 2.14
N GLY A 55 -11.66 17.52 2.65
CA GLY A 55 -11.71 18.05 4.01
C GLY A 55 -11.39 17.02 5.09
N ARG A 56 -10.90 15.84 4.73
CA ARG A 56 -10.44 14.82 5.70
C ARG A 56 -9.29 15.33 6.58
N GLY A 57 -8.43 16.20 6.02
CA GLY A 57 -7.40 16.94 6.74
C GLY A 57 -6.34 16.05 7.40
N TYR A 58 -6.02 14.89 6.82
CA TYR A 58 -5.03 14.01 7.43
C TYR A 58 -3.63 14.63 7.38
N THR A 59 -2.91 14.57 8.50
CA THR A 59 -1.55 15.11 8.64
C THR A 59 -0.51 14.05 8.96
N GLN A 60 -0.93 12.88 9.46
CA GLN A 60 -0.04 11.77 9.79
C GLN A 60 -0.64 10.44 9.33
N ALA A 61 0.25 9.49 9.02
CA ALA A 61 -0.10 8.10 8.76
C ALA A 61 0.84 7.16 9.51
N VAL A 62 0.30 6.06 10.04
CA VAL A 62 1.07 4.96 10.63
C VAL A 62 0.72 3.70 9.88
N VAL A 63 1.75 3.03 9.35
CA VAL A 63 1.62 1.81 8.57
C VAL A 63 2.17 0.66 9.39
N THR A 64 1.32 -0.33 9.67
CA THR A 64 1.68 -1.53 10.43
C THR A 64 1.32 -2.78 9.65
N LYS A 65 1.95 -3.91 10.01
CA LYS A 65 1.45 -5.22 9.60
C LYS A 65 0.31 -5.63 10.52
N GLN A 66 -0.68 -6.31 9.96
CA GLN A 66 -1.71 -6.98 10.75
C GLN A 66 -1.15 -8.26 11.36
N ASP A 67 -1.61 -8.58 12.56
CA ASP A 67 -1.07 -9.66 13.38
C ASP A 67 -0.96 -10.99 12.61
N GLY A 68 0.25 -11.55 12.60
CA GLY A 68 0.53 -12.84 11.96
C GLY A 68 0.48 -12.84 10.42
N SER A 69 0.39 -11.68 9.76
CA SER A 69 0.31 -11.57 8.31
C SER A 69 1.25 -10.51 7.72
N ASP A 70 1.39 -10.52 6.40
CA ASP A 70 2.03 -9.43 5.63
C ASP A 70 1.00 -8.45 5.04
N GLN A 71 -0.27 -8.51 5.49
CA GLN A 71 -1.28 -7.51 5.15
C GLN A 71 -1.00 -6.22 5.93
N LEU A 72 -1.19 -5.07 5.29
CA LEU A 72 -1.03 -3.79 5.97
C LEU A 72 -2.32 -3.33 6.64
N SER A 73 -2.14 -2.59 7.72
CA SER A 73 -3.13 -1.67 8.27
C SER A 73 -2.55 -0.27 8.25
N LEU A 74 -3.39 0.71 7.91
CA LEU A 74 -2.99 2.10 7.79
C LEU A 74 -3.86 2.97 8.68
N GLN A 75 -3.27 3.56 9.71
CA GLN A 75 -3.94 4.52 10.57
C GLN A 75 -3.65 5.94 10.08
N LEU A 76 -4.69 6.68 9.68
CA LEU A 76 -4.60 8.07 9.24
C LEU A 76 -5.12 8.97 10.35
N MET A 77 -4.41 10.06 10.64
CA MET A 77 -4.76 10.99 11.70
C MET A 77 -4.88 12.41 11.15
N GLY A 78 -5.97 13.09 11.47
CA GLY A 78 -6.20 14.49 11.15
C GLY A 78 -6.84 15.23 12.32
N PRO A 79 -6.60 16.54 12.49
CA PRO A 79 -7.19 17.33 13.58
C PRO A 79 -8.71 17.44 13.47
N ALA A 80 -9.27 17.37 12.25
CA ALA A 80 -10.71 17.48 12.02
C ALA A 80 -11.46 16.14 12.15
N THR A 81 -10.84 15.05 11.70
CA THR A 81 -11.48 13.73 11.56
C THR A 81 -11.08 12.72 12.63
N GLY A 82 -10.08 13.05 13.46
CA GLY A 82 -9.51 12.11 14.42
C GLY A 82 -8.67 11.04 13.72
N ALA A 83 -8.61 9.84 14.31
CA ALA A 83 -7.90 8.71 13.75
C ALA A 83 -8.87 7.76 13.04
N ILE A 84 -8.60 7.44 11.78
CA ILE A 84 -9.27 6.36 11.04
C ILE A 84 -8.26 5.24 10.78
N THR A 85 -8.75 4.01 10.66
CA THR A 85 -7.91 2.85 10.33
C THR A 85 -8.44 2.16 9.10
N LEU A 86 -7.58 1.97 8.11
CA LEU A 86 -7.83 1.17 6.92
C LEU A 86 -7.12 -0.17 7.10
N ALA A 87 -7.86 -1.19 7.53
CA ALA A 87 -7.36 -2.55 7.58
C ALA A 87 -7.41 -3.14 6.16
N GLY A 88 -6.28 -3.66 5.67
CA GLY A 88 -6.18 -4.29 4.37
C GLY A 88 -6.66 -5.74 4.38
N SER A 89 -7.33 -6.16 3.34
CA SER A 89 -7.50 -7.57 2.96
C SER A 89 -6.88 -7.81 1.60
N ASP A 90 -6.48 -9.05 1.35
CA ASP A 90 -5.97 -9.49 0.03
C ASP A 90 -4.90 -8.57 -0.58
N CYS A 91 -3.87 -8.26 0.22
CA CYS A 91 -2.79 -7.37 -0.20
C CYS A 91 -1.87 -8.02 -1.24
N ARG A 92 -1.55 -7.25 -2.29
CA ARG A 92 -0.54 -7.57 -3.29
C ARG A 92 0.63 -6.63 -3.16
N GLY A 93 1.84 -7.18 -3.13
CA GLY A 93 3.07 -6.40 -3.00
C GLY A 93 4.03 -6.60 -4.17
N TRP A 94 4.80 -5.55 -4.43
CA TRP A 94 5.88 -5.53 -5.40
C TRP A 94 7.11 -4.92 -4.75
N TYR A 95 8.26 -5.53 -4.99
CA TYR A 95 9.52 -5.10 -4.43
C TYR A 95 10.63 -5.36 -5.44
N VAL A 96 11.42 -4.32 -5.74
CA VAL A 96 12.62 -4.37 -6.55
C VAL A 96 13.79 -3.87 -5.71
N GLU A 97 14.88 -4.64 -5.71
CA GLU A 97 16.10 -4.29 -4.98
C GLU A 97 16.64 -2.92 -5.38
N ASN A 98 17.43 -2.31 -4.49
CA ASN A 98 17.90 -0.91 -4.58
C ASN A 98 16.79 0.15 -4.52
N HIS A 99 15.61 -0.22 -4.00
CA HIS A 99 14.47 0.67 -3.81
C HIS A 99 13.98 1.35 -5.10
N ARG A 100 14.25 0.74 -6.26
CA ARG A 100 13.79 1.25 -7.56
C ARG A 100 12.26 1.20 -7.67
N TYR A 101 11.62 0.29 -6.95
CA TYR A 101 10.17 0.17 -6.93
C TYR A 101 9.73 -0.67 -5.74
N THR A 102 8.95 -0.07 -4.84
CA THR A 102 8.26 -0.81 -3.78
C THR A 102 6.83 -0.31 -3.66
N ALA A 103 5.88 -1.21 -3.84
CA ALA A 103 4.46 -0.88 -3.86
C ALA A 103 3.65 -1.96 -3.16
N MET A 104 2.51 -1.55 -2.63
CA MET A 104 1.49 -2.47 -2.15
C MET A 104 0.11 -1.91 -2.38
N GLN A 105 -0.82 -2.78 -2.74
CA GLN A 105 -2.24 -2.49 -2.87
C GLN A 105 -3.01 -3.51 -2.04
N CYS A 106 -3.95 -3.04 -1.24
CA CYS A 106 -4.83 -3.86 -0.41
C CYS A 106 -6.27 -3.48 -0.67
N ASP A 107 -7.17 -4.46 -0.71
CA ASP A 107 -8.59 -4.19 -0.57
C ASP A 107 -8.84 -3.66 0.85
N ALA A 108 -9.76 -2.72 1.04
CA ALA A 108 -10.02 -2.16 2.35
C ALA A 108 -11.20 -2.88 3.02
N LEU A 109 -11.04 -3.28 4.28
CA LEU A 109 -12.09 -3.88 5.09
C LEU A 109 -13.05 -2.84 5.70
N THR A 110 -13.39 -1.81 4.92
CA THR A 110 -14.26 -0.70 5.36
C THR A 110 -15.43 -0.53 4.41
N GLY A 111 -16.53 0.06 4.88
CA GLY A 111 -17.71 0.30 4.04
C GLY A 111 -17.60 1.49 3.09
N GLU A 112 -16.52 2.28 3.15
CA GLU A 112 -16.37 3.55 2.40
C GLU A 112 -15.25 3.51 1.36
N VAL A 113 -14.22 2.69 1.61
CA VAL A 113 -13.04 2.53 0.77
C VAL A 113 -13.08 1.16 0.11
N ASN A 114 -12.83 1.09 -1.20
CA ASN A 114 -12.68 -0.15 -1.96
C ASN A 114 -11.27 -0.73 -1.75
N PHE A 115 -10.25 0.06 -2.02
CA PHE A 115 -8.85 -0.32 -1.88
C PHE A 115 -7.98 0.88 -1.54
N PHE A 116 -6.80 0.60 -1.03
CA PHE A 116 -5.76 1.59 -0.85
C PHE A 116 -4.41 1.05 -1.36
N SER A 117 -3.56 1.95 -1.82
CA SER A 117 -2.18 1.62 -2.20
C SER A 117 -1.16 2.58 -1.63
N LEU A 118 0.04 2.04 -1.40
CA LEU A 118 1.20 2.76 -0.92
C LEU A 118 2.41 2.40 -1.79
N LEU A 119 3.07 3.42 -2.32
CA LEU A 119 4.17 3.29 -3.27
C LEU A 119 5.33 4.18 -2.84
N ARG A 120 6.55 3.63 -2.77
CA ARG A 120 7.78 4.42 -2.70
C ARG A 120 8.14 4.93 -4.08
N GLN A 121 8.36 6.23 -4.22
CA GLN A 121 8.79 6.80 -5.49
C GLN A 121 10.30 6.75 -5.66
N ALA A 122 10.73 6.15 -6.77
CA ALA A 122 12.13 6.14 -7.18
C ALA A 122 12.50 7.30 -8.10
N ASN A 123 11.53 7.97 -8.70
CA ASN A 123 11.71 9.20 -9.47
C ASN A 123 10.54 10.13 -9.17
N PRO A 124 10.69 11.46 -9.35
CA PRO A 124 9.58 12.38 -9.21
C PRO A 124 8.43 12.02 -10.16
N GLU A 125 7.22 11.82 -9.62
CA GLU A 125 6.04 11.48 -10.41
C GLU A 125 4.98 12.59 -10.27
N PRO A 126 4.49 13.16 -11.40
CA PRO A 126 3.30 14.00 -11.38
C PRO A 126 2.06 13.13 -11.16
N VAL A 127 1.26 13.48 -10.16
CA VAL A 127 -0.02 12.84 -9.88
C VAL A 127 -1.13 13.81 -10.24
N ASN A 128 -1.97 13.40 -11.19
CA ASN A 128 -3.19 14.11 -11.52
C ASN A 128 -4.35 13.47 -10.76
N SER A 129 -4.93 14.22 -9.82
CA SER A 129 -6.19 13.80 -9.22
C SER A 129 -7.28 14.09 -10.25
N GLY A 130 -7.87 13.05 -10.84
CA GLY A 130 -8.83 13.14 -11.95
C GLY A 130 -10.12 13.94 -11.68
N THR A 131 -10.19 14.60 -10.53
CA THR A 131 -11.30 15.38 -9.97
C THR A 131 -10.92 16.83 -9.66
N ILE A 132 -9.65 17.22 -9.85
CA ILE A 132 -9.18 18.56 -9.51
C ILE A 132 -9.42 19.52 -10.68
N PRO A 133 -10.09 20.68 -10.47
CA PRO A 133 -10.21 21.73 -11.47
C PRO A 133 -8.82 22.15 -11.98
N ALA A 134 -8.70 22.47 -13.28
CA ALA A 134 -7.43 22.82 -13.92
C ALA A 134 -6.67 24.00 -13.29
N SER A 135 -7.28 24.73 -12.33
CA SER A 135 -6.68 25.83 -11.59
C SER A 135 -5.75 25.41 -10.45
N PHE A 136 -5.70 24.13 -10.07
CA PHE A 136 -4.73 23.66 -9.06
C PHE A 136 -3.48 23.13 -9.75
N ALA A 137 -2.31 23.44 -9.18
CA ALA A 137 -1.07 22.87 -9.65
C ALA A 137 -1.11 21.33 -9.58
N THR A 138 -0.37 20.66 -10.48
CA THR A 138 -0.16 19.21 -10.41
C THR A 138 0.55 18.85 -9.11
N MET A 139 0.10 17.78 -8.44
CA MET A 139 0.79 17.25 -7.26
C MET A 139 2.06 16.53 -7.73
N ALA A 140 3.20 16.82 -7.12
CA ALA A 140 4.45 16.12 -7.42
C ALA A 140 4.85 15.30 -6.20
N VAL A 141 5.13 14.01 -6.41
CA VAL A 141 5.66 13.15 -5.36
C VAL A 141 7.18 13.15 -5.50
N PRO A 142 7.95 13.71 -4.55
CA PRO A 142 9.41 13.74 -4.64
C PRO A 142 10.02 12.34 -4.66
N GLU A 143 11.24 12.24 -5.20
CA GLU A 143 12.03 11.02 -5.06
C GLU A 143 12.26 10.68 -3.58
N GLY A 144 12.14 9.40 -3.23
CA GLY A 144 12.30 8.91 -1.85
C GLY A 144 11.09 9.15 -0.95
N SER A 145 10.13 9.99 -1.36
CA SER A 145 8.82 10.10 -0.74
C SER A 145 7.91 8.95 -1.19
N TYR A 146 6.70 8.93 -0.61
CA TYR A 146 5.72 7.89 -0.84
C TYR A 146 4.43 8.50 -1.38
N ARG A 147 3.82 7.83 -2.35
CA ARG A 147 2.43 8.12 -2.75
C ARG A 147 1.54 7.15 -2.01
N PHE A 148 0.56 7.69 -1.31
CA PHE A 148 -0.56 6.93 -0.76
C PHE A 148 -1.83 7.32 -1.50
N ASP A 149 -2.63 6.34 -1.89
CA ASP A 149 -3.91 6.59 -2.53
C ASP A 149 -5.03 5.70 -2.00
N ILE A 150 -6.22 6.28 -1.96
CA ILE A 150 -7.47 5.66 -1.51
C ILE A 150 -8.44 5.75 -2.69
N ALA A 151 -9.02 4.62 -3.07
CA ALA A 151 -10.17 4.59 -3.97
C ALA A 151 -11.44 4.36 -3.15
N ASP A 152 -12.34 5.33 -3.14
CA ASP A 152 -13.63 5.21 -2.46
C ASP A 152 -14.64 4.40 -3.29
N ASN A 153 -15.80 4.12 -2.68
CA ASN A 153 -16.89 3.41 -3.36
C ASN A 153 -17.57 4.22 -4.47
N SER A 154 -17.31 5.53 -4.56
CA SER A 154 -17.80 6.40 -5.63
C SER A 154 -16.91 6.35 -6.88
N GLY A 155 -15.76 5.67 -6.81
CA GLY A 155 -14.75 5.63 -7.88
C GLY A 155 -13.82 6.85 -7.86
N ARG A 156 -13.88 7.68 -6.83
CA ARG A 156 -12.97 8.81 -6.65
C ARG A 156 -11.69 8.34 -5.98
N HIS A 157 -10.58 8.88 -6.48
CA HIS A 157 -9.26 8.66 -5.92
C HIS A 157 -8.81 9.87 -5.11
N HIS A 158 -8.29 9.60 -3.93
CA HIS A 158 -7.63 10.58 -3.07
C HIS A 158 -6.14 10.24 -3.04
N TYR A 159 -5.30 11.25 -3.24
CA TYR A 159 -3.85 11.08 -3.28
C TYR A 159 -3.19 11.92 -2.21
N TYR A 160 -2.18 11.32 -1.58
CA TYR A 160 -1.42 11.91 -0.49
C TYR A 160 0.08 11.71 -0.75
N VAL A 161 0.88 12.75 -0.49
CA VAL A 161 2.34 12.65 -0.46
C VAL A 161 2.78 12.43 0.98
N LEU A 162 3.42 11.29 1.21
CA LEU A 162 3.90 10.87 2.51
C LEU A 162 5.43 10.97 2.55
N THR A 163 5.95 11.52 3.64
CA THR A 163 7.37 11.45 3.97
C THR A 163 7.54 10.55 5.17
N LYS A 164 8.35 9.49 5.03
CA LYS A 164 8.60 8.54 6.11
C LYS A 164 9.42 9.23 7.20
N THR A 165 8.89 9.25 8.42
CA THR A 165 9.62 9.76 9.57
C THR A 165 10.78 8.79 9.83
N PRO A 166 12.03 9.25 9.83
CA PRO A 166 13.15 8.42 10.24
C PRO A 166 12.84 7.85 11.62
N LEU A 167 13.06 6.54 11.81
CA LEU A 167 13.06 5.98 13.15
C LEU A 167 14.05 6.84 13.96
N GLN A 168 13.57 7.53 14.99
CA GLN A 168 14.45 8.16 15.96
C GLN A 168 15.34 7.05 16.47
N GLN A 169 16.61 7.04 16.03
CA GLN A 169 17.65 6.28 16.67
C GLN A 169 17.68 6.85 18.09
N VAL A 170 17.08 6.14 19.05
CA VAL A 170 17.33 6.41 20.46
C VAL A 170 18.85 6.32 20.58
N PRO A 171 19.56 7.41 20.91
CA PRO A 171 20.98 7.31 21.14
C PRO A 171 21.14 6.29 22.25
N GLU A 172 21.77 5.16 21.94
CA GLU A 172 22.19 4.23 22.98
C GLU A 172 23.19 5.01 23.81
N ALA A 173 22.73 5.55 24.94
CA ALA A 173 23.57 6.32 25.84
C ALA A 173 24.78 5.43 26.17
N PRO A 174 26.01 5.85 25.87
CA PRO A 174 27.19 5.04 26.16
C PRO A 174 27.27 4.88 27.68
N GLY A 175 26.87 3.71 28.19
CA GLY A 175 26.96 3.38 29.62
C GLY A 175 25.70 2.85 30.30
N ALA A 176 24.56 2.67 29.61
CA ALA A 176 23.40 2.04 30.24
C ALA A 176 23.59 0.51 30.35
N MET A 177 24.23 0.05 31.43
CA MET A 177 24.18 -1.36 31.84
C MET A 177 22.71 -1.81 31.91
N ARG A 178 22.30 -2.71 31.02
CA ARG A 178 21.03 -3.43 31.13
C ARG A 178 21.05 -4.26 32.41
N ARG A 179 20.49 -3.72 33.50
CA ARG A 179 20.10 -4.55 34.65
C ARG A 179 18.86 -5.34 34.24
N TRP A 180 19.08 -6.54 33.76
CA TRP A 180 18.03 -7.55 33.71
C TRP A 180 17.52 -7.77 35.14
N PRO A 181 16.20 -7.77 35.40
CA PRO A 181 15.69 -8.21 36.69
C PRO A 181 16.12 -9.65 36.93
N ALA A 182 16.64 -9.93 38.13
CA ALA A 182 17.07 -11.27 38.51
C ALA A 182 15.90 -12.27 38.38
N PRO A 183 16.14 -13.51 37.90
CA PRO A 183 15.10 -14.52 37.83
C PRO A 183 14.55 -14.84 39.23
N PRO A 184 13.25 -15.12 39.37
CA PRO A 184 12.64 -15.44 40.66
C PRO A 184 13.26 -16.73 41.23
N ALA A 185 13.62 -16.68 42.51
CA ALA A 185 14.20 -17.81 43.23
C ALA A 185 13.21 -19.00 43.32
N PRO A 186 13.69 -20.25 43.21
CA PRO A 186 12.83 -21.42 43.31
C PRO A 186 12.22 -21.55 44.71
N ARG A 187 10.91 -21.74 44.78
CA ARG A 187 10.19 -22.06 46.02
C ARG A 187 10.65 -23.42 46.53
N SER A 188 11.21 -23.45 47.74
CA SER A 188 11.41 -24.69 48.50
C SER A 188 10.06 -25.25 48.92
N SER A 189 9.80 -26.50 48.54
CA SER A 189 8.67 -27.31 48.99
C SER A 189 8.70 -27.54 50.50
N GLN A 190 7.58 -27.27 51.15
CA GLN A 190 7.15 -27.92 52.40
C GLN A 190 5.87 -28.67 52.10
#